data_AF-A0A9P6R387-F1
#
_entry.id   AF-A0A9P6R387-F1
#
_cell.length_a   1.000
_cell.length_b   1.000
_cell.length_c   1.000
_cell.angle_alpha   90.00
_cell.angle_beta   90.00
_cell.angle_gamma   90.00
#
_symmetry.space_group_name_H-M   'P 1'
#
loop_
_entity.id
_entity.type
_entity.pdbx_description
1 polymer ?
#
loop_
_entity_poly.entity_id
_entity_poly.type
_entity_poly.pdbx_seq_one_letter_code
_entity_poly.pdbx_strand_id
1 'polypeptide(L)' 'ASQDNIRLWNITELDSKSSLRPFQIIAGHHGGLISNVHIDPTCKYMITTSGNREWEGPSTNGCLFYDIQPLL' A
#
# COMPACT_ATOMS: atom_id res chain seq x y z
N ALA A 1 8.91 11.12 -0.32
CA ALA A 1 8.59 9.68 -0.36
C ALA A 1 7.53 9.44 -1.44
N SER A 2 7.50 8.26 -2.05
CA SER A 2 6.47 7.89 -3.06
C SER A 2 5.06 7.94 -2.45
N GLN A 3 4.09 8.40 -3.25
CA GLN A 3 2.67 8.56 -2.88
C GLN A 3 1.75 7.59 -3.66
N ASP A 4 2.33 6.94 -4.67
CA ASP A 4 1.70 6.05 -5.62
C ASP A 4 1.92 4.57 -5.29
N ASN A 5 2.85 4.22 -4.38
CA ASN A 5 3.14 2.84 -3.98
C ASN A 5 2.86 2.57 -2.51
N ILE A 6 2.62 1.31 -2.17
CA ILE A 6 2.45 0.84 -0.79
C ILE A 6 3.78 0.28 -0.30
N ARG A 7 4.08 0.54 0.97
CA ARG A 7 5.19 -0.09 1.69
C ARG A 7 4.62 -1.08 2.70
N LEU A 8 5.11 -2.32 2.65
CA LEU A 8 4.75 -3.38 3.57
C LEU A 8 5.94 -3.69 4.47
N TRP A 9 5.75 -3.58 5.79
CA TRP A 9 6.78 -3.87 6.79
C TRP A 9 6.44 -5.16 7.53
N ASN A 10 7.46 -5.97 7.80
CA ASN A 10 7.35 -7.08 8.74
C ASN A 10 7.62 -6.61 10.17
N ILE A 11 6.56 -6.49 10.99
CA ILE A 11 6.64 -5.97 12.36
C ILE A 11 7.46 -6.83 13.33
N THR A 12 7.79 -8.08 12.98
CA THR A 12 8.64 -8.93 13.84
C THR A 12 10.14 -8.65 13.63
N GLU A 13 10.52 -8.13 12.46
CA GLU A 13 11.91 -7.76 12.13
C GLU A 13 12.26 -6.31 12.55
N LEU A 14 11.27 -5.61 13.11
CA LEU A 14 11.31 -4.19 13.45
C LEU A 14 12.15 -3.86 14.69
N ASP A 15 12.56 -4.87 15.46
CA ASP A 15 13.24 -4.77 16.76
C ASP A 15 14.77 -4.63 16.65
N SER A 16 15.30 -4.63 15.43
CA SER A 16 16.71 -4.33 15.21
C SER A 16 16.95 -2.82 15.40
N LYS A 17 17.97 -2.47 16.21
CA LYS A 17 18.44 -1.08 16.48
C LYS A 17 18.93 -0.32 15.22
N SER A 18 18.64 -0.83 14.03
CA SER A 18 18.97 -0.25 12.74
C SER A 18 17.99 0.87 12.38
N SER A 19 18.52 2.00 11.93
CA SER A 19 17.73 3.11 11.37
C SER A 19 17.07 2.76 10.02
N LEU A 20 17.49 1.66 9.39
CA LEU A 20 16.98 1.16 8.11
C LEU A 20 16.06 -0.03 8.38
N ARG A 21 14.75 0.20 8.29
CA ARG A 21 13.72 -0.83 8.45
C ARG A 21 13.33 -1.36 7.07
N PRO A 22 13.61 -2.64 6.76
CA PRO A 22 13.29 -3.19 5.45
C PRO A 22 11.77 -3.18 5.24
N PHE A 23 11.37 -2.94 3.99
CA PHE A 23 9.98 -3.04 3.55
C PHE A 23 9.93 -3.58 2.12
N GLN A 24 8.85 -4.28 1.82
CA GLN A 24 8.50 -4.65 0.46
C GLN A 24 7.72 -3.50 -0.19
N ILE A 25 8.00 -3.23 -1.47
CA ILE A 25 7.22 -2.30 -2.28
C ILE A 25 6.13 -3.09 -3.00
N ILE A 26 4.88 -2.69 -2.81
CA ILE A 26 3.75 -3.17 -3.60
C ILE A 26 3.38 -2.06 -4.58
N ALA A 27 3.34 -2.39 -5.87
CA ALA A 27 2.99 -1.46 -6.93
C ALA A 27 1.58 -0.92 -6.72
N GLY A 28 1.42 0.40 -6.78
CA GLY A 28 0.11 1.05 -6.66
C GLY A 28 -0.28 1.82 -7.91
N HIS A 29 -0.78 3.04 -7.71
CA HIS A 29 -1.41 3.87 -8.74
C HIS A 29 -0.40 4.77 -9.44
N HIS A 30 0.34 4.23 -10.41
CA HIS A 30 1.35 4.98 -11.16
C HIS A 30 0.78 6.30 -11.73
N GLY A 31 1.44 7.42 -11.43
CA GLY A 31 1.00 8.74 -11.88
C GLY A 31 -0.19 9.33 -11.10
N GLY A 32 -0.74 8.62 -10.11
CA GLY A 32 -1.75 9.10 -9.19
C GLY A 32 -1.29 9.00 -7.73
N LEU A 33 -2.27 9.02 -6.84
CA LEU A 33 -2.05 8.92 -5.40
C LEU A 33 -2.97 7.83 -4.84
N ILE A 34 -2.47 7.04 -3.89
CA ILE A 34 -3.31 6.08 -3.14
C ILE A 34 -4.19 6.86 -2.17
N SER A 35 -5.49 6.98 -2.38
CA SER A 35 -6.37 7.70 -1.45
C SER A 35 -6.76 6.84 -0.25
N ASN A 36 -7.05 5.56 -0.46
CA ASN A 36 -7.45 4.61 0.58
C ASN A 36 -6.81 3.24 0.38
N VAL A 37 -6.68 2.51 1.48
CA VAL A 37 -6.33 1.09 1.53
C VAL A 37 -7.39 0.40 2.37
N HIS A 38 -8.01 -0.65 1.84
CA HIS A 38 -8.97 -1.47 2.55
C HIS A 38 -8.51 -2.92 2.48
N ILE A 39 -8.55 -3.62 3.61
CA ILE A 39 -8.27 -5.05 3.70
C ILE A 39 -9.54 -5.70 4.22
N ASP A 40 -9.98 -6.76 3.54
CA ASP A 40 -11.19 -7.46 3.97
C ASP A 40 -10.93 -8.23 5.29
N PRO A 41 -11.96 -8.52 6.10
CA PRO A 41 -11.79 -9.20 7.39
C PRO A 41 -11.17 -10.60 7.30
N THR A 42 -11.21 -11.25 6.13
CA THR A 42 -10.59 -12.57 5.92
C THR A 42 -9.12 -12.48 5.53
N CYS A 43 -8.57 -11.27 5.37
CA CYS A 43 -7.20 -11.00 4.95
C CYS A 43 -6.81 -11.71 3.64
N LYS A 44 -7.76 -11.89 2.73
CA LYS A 44 -7.53 -12.50 1.41
C LYS A 44 -7.35 -11.45 0.33
N TYR A 45 -7.98 -10.30 0.50
CA TYR A 45 -7.99 -9.23 -0.48
C TYR A 45 -7.63 -7.90 0.16
N MET A 46 -6.77 -7.18 -0.52
CA MET A 46 -6.56 -5.75 -0.29
C MET A 46 -7.03 -4.99 -1.52
N ILE A 47 -7.69 -3.86 -1.29
CA ILE A 47 -8.14 -2.95 -2.33
C ILE A 47 -7.50 -1.59 -2.06
N THR A 48 -6.91 -0.99 -3.08
CA THR A 48 -6.50 0.42 -3.02
C THR A 48 -7.25 1.24 -4.04
N THR A 49 -7.60 2.47 -3.65
CA THR A 49 -8.25 3.44 -4.53
C THR A 49 -7.28 4.56 -4.86
N SER A 50 -7.40 5.11 -6.06
CA SER A 50 -6.78 6.40 -6.38
C SER A 50 -7.79 7.52 -6.30
N GLY A 51 -7.35 8.61 -5.70
CA GLY A 51 -8.15 9.80 -5.50
C GLY A 51 -7.25 10.94 -5.07
N ASN A 52 -7.82 12.13 -5.04
CA ASN A 52 -7.08 13.34 -4.73
C ASN A 52 -7.10 13.67 -3.22
N ARG A 53 -7.75 12.84 -2.37
CA ARG A 53 -7.95 13.07 -0.93
C ARG A 53 -8.43 14.51 -0.62
N GLU A 54 -9.24 15.09 -1.52
CA GLU A 54 -9.70 16.48 -1.44
C GLU A 54 -8.58 17.54 -1.51
N TRP A 55 -7.33 17.13 -1.76
CA TRP A 55 -6.25 18.00 -2.20
C TRP A 55 -6.28 18.10 -3.73
N GLU A 56 -6.02 19.28 -4.29
CA GLU A 56 -5.69 19.43 -5.70
C GLU A 56 -4.54 18.46 -6.03
N GLY A 57 -4.79 17.42 -6.84
CA GLY A 57 -3.82 16.34 -7.01
C GLY A 57 -4.26 15.29 -8.04
N PRO A 58 -3.28 14.55 -8.60
CA PRO A 58 -3.53 13.58 -9.65
C PRO A 58 -4.25 12.33 -9.10
N SER A 59 -5.17 11.80 -9.89
CA SER A 59 -5.92 10.58 -9.60
C SER A 59 -5.97 9.72 -10.86
N THR A 60 -5.77 8.41 -10.72
CA THR A 60 -6.05 7.46 -11.80
C THR A 60 -7.54 7.13 -11.92
N ASN A 61 -8.37 7.56 -10.96
CA ASN A 61 -9.79 7.24 -10.82
C ASN A 61 -10.08 5.73 -10.88
N GLY A 62 -9.12 4.92 -10.41
CA GLY A 62 -9.18 3.46 -10.46
C GLY A 62 -9.06 2.80 -9.08
N CYS A 63 -9.41 1.51 -9.06
CA CYS A 63 -9.21 0.62 -7.93
C CYS A 63 -8.27 -0.51 -8.35
N LEU A 64 -7.28 -0.83 -7.52
CA LEU A 64 -6.43 -2.00 -7.68
C LEU A 64 -6.80 -3.05 -6.63
N PHE A 65 -6.92 -4.29 -7.07
CA PHE A 65 -7.25 -5.44 -6.23
C PHE A 65 -6.01 -6.32 -6.13
N TYR A 66 -5.64 -6.66 -4.91
CA TYR A 66 -4.50 -7.50 -4.59
C TYR A 66 -5.00 -8.74 -3.88
N ASP A 67 -4.48 -9.88 -4.29
CA ASP A 67 -4.62 -11.13 -3.58
C ASP A 67 -3.51 -11.26 -2.52
N ILE A 68 -3.88 -11.63 -1.30
CA ILE A 68 -2.98 -11.81 -0.17
C ILE A 68 -2.76 -13.30 0.01
N GLN A 69 -1.55 -13.74 -0.35
CA GLN A 69 -1.15 -15.12 -0.18
C GLN A 69 -0.40 -15.30 1.15
N PRO A 70 -0.89 -16.17 2.06
CA PRO A 70 -0.15 -16.50 3.27
C PRO A 70 1.14 -17.23 2.91
N LEU A 71 2.22 -16.89 3.63
CA LEU A 71 3.49 -17.60 3.58
C LEU A 71 3.33 -18.90 4.41
N LEU A 72 2.70 -19.92 3.84
CA LEU A 72 2.76 -21.28 4.38
C LEU A 72 4.11 -21.92 4.08
#